data_AF-A0A3B8HBD7-F1
#
_entry.id   AF-A0A3B8HBD7-F1
#
_cell.length_a   1.000
_cell.length_b   1.000
_cell.length_c   1.000
_cell.angle_alpha   90.00
_cell.angle_beta   90.00
_cell.angle_gamma   90.00
#
_symmetry.space_group_name_H-M   'P 1'
#
loop_
_entity.id
_entity.type
_entity.pdbx_description
1 polymer ?
#
loop_
_entity_poly.entity_id
_entity_poly.type
_entity_poly.pdbx_seq_one_letter_code
_entity_poly.pdbx_strand_id
1 'polypeptide(L)'
;KTIYTYMGTLKPRLGNANYCTSGQLSPLLNDPYYRTLGLGTRIFLGGAQGYVIWHGSQHKPDVSRLPNGVPRAPAGTLMVMGDMKEMNPRWLIGVSMQGYGCSLSLGLGIPIPILNEDLAAQTGVADEEIVTQV
;
A
#
# COMPACT_ATOMS: atom_id res chain seq x y z
N LYS A 1 -1.94 -8.42 29.51
CA LYS A 1 -2.18 -9.80 29.01
C LYS A 1 -1.76 -9.88 27.55
N THR A 2 -1.32 -11.03 27.06
CA THR A 2 -1.08 -11.23 25.62
C THR A 2 -2.41 -11.19 24.86
N ILE A 3 -2.46 -10.43 23.77
CA ILE A 3 -3.64 -10.29 22.89
C ILE A 3 -3.33 -10.99 21.59
N TYR A 4 -4.21 -11.89 21.15
CA TYR A 4 -4.11 -12.54 19.85
C TYR A 4 -5.00 -11.79 18.86
N THR A 5 -4.39 -11.24 17.81
CA THR A 5 -5.10 -10.52 16.75
C THR A 5 -4.96 -11.26 15.43
N TYR A 6 -5.81 -10.92 14.46
CA TYR A 6 -5.70 -11.44 13.10
C TYR A 6 -4.39 -11.01 12.41
N MET A 7 -3.71 -9.96 12.89
CA MET A 7 -2.40 -9.50 12.40
C MET A 7 -1.23 -10.10 13.19
N GLY A 8 -1.49 -11.07 14.07
CA GLY A 8 -0.49 -11.69 14.93
C GLY A 8 -0.63 -11.33 16.41
N THR A 9 0.32 -11.81 17.21
CA THR A 9 0.28 -11.73 18.67
C THR A 9 0.86 -10.40 19.17
N LEU A 10 0.12 -9.69 20.03
CA LEU A 10 0.58 -8.51 20.75
C LEU A 10 0.94 -8.88 22.20
N LYS A 11 2.18 -8.60 22.57
CA LYS A 11 2.78 -8.87 23.88
C LYS A 11 2.32 -7.81 24.89
N PRO A 12 2.14 -8.17 26.17
CA PRO A 12 1.80 -7.21 27.21
C PRO A 12 2.89 -6.15 27.39
N ARG A 13 2.49 -4.97 27.91
CA ARG A 13 3.38 -3.84 28.23
C ARG A 13 4.19 -3.33 27.03
N LEU A 14 3.52 -3.15 25.89
CA LEU A 14 4.11 -2.63 24.64
C LEU A 14 5.34 -3.42 24.16
N GLY A 15 5.35 -4.74 24.36
CA GLY A 15 6.48 -5.59 24.01
C GLY A 15 6.68 -5.81 22.50
N ASN A 16 5.71 -5.43 21.66
CA ASN A 16 5.82 -5.38 20.20
C ASN A 16 4.69 -4.54 19.59
N ALA A 17 4.86 -4.19 18.32
CA ALA A 17 3.85 -3.61 17.45
C ALA A 17 3.85 -4.33 16.09
N ASN A 18 2.71 -4.34 15.41
CA ASN A 18 2.58 -4.82 14.03
C ASN A 18 2.40 -3.62 13.11
N TYR A 19 3.13 -3.59 12.01
CA TYR A 19 3.10 -2.52 11.03
C TYR A 19 2.99 -3.12 9.62
N CYS A 20 2.17 -2.52 8.76
CA CYS A 20 1.91 -3.02 7.40
C CYS A 20 1.93 -1.87 6.41
N THR A 21 2.90 -1.92 5.50
CA THR A 21 3.08 -1.03 4.34
C THR A 21 4.22 -1.62 3.48
N SER A 22 4.45 -1.07 2.30
CA SER A 22 5.67 -1.30 1.51
C SER A 22 6.73 -0.21 1.71
N GLY A 23 6.57 0.68 2.70
CA GLY A 23 7.54 1.71 3.06
C GLY A 23 7.78 2.68 1.89
N GLN A 24 9.03 3.06 1.67
CA GLN A 24 9.49 3.86 0.53
C GLN A 24 9.07 3.29 -0.84
N LEU A 25 8.74 1.99 -0.95
CA LEU A 25 8.26 1.38 -2.21
C LEU A 25 6.75 1.55 -2.44
N SER A 26 6.03 2.20 -1.52
CA SER A 26 4.58 2.40 -1.65
C SER A 26 4.26 3.43 -2.73
N PRO A 27 3.49 3.07 -3.78
CA PRO A 27 3.09 4.05 -4.80
C PRO A 27 2.26 5.21 -4.22
N LEU A 28 1.45 4.95 -3.19
CA LEU A 28 0.62 5.98 -2.56
C LEU A 28 1.39 6.90 -1.60
N LEU A 29 2.57 6.49 -1.13
CA LEU A 29 3.48 7.38 -0.41
C LEU A 29 4.31 8.22 -1.39
N ASN A 30 4.60 7.68 -2.57
CA ASN A 30 5.32 8.35 -3.65
C ASN A 30 4.45 9.25 -4.55
N ASP A 31 3.12 9.11 -4.49
CA ASP A 31 2.15 10.08 -5.01
C ASP A 31 1.18 10.49 -3.89
N PRO A 32 1.67 11.24 -2.88
CA PRO A 32 0.94 11.48 -1.64
C PRO A 32 -0.36 12.27 -1.83
N TYR A 33 -0.47 13.02 -2.93
CA TYR A 33 -1.63 13.85 -3.27
C TYR A 33 -2.49 13.27 -4.40
N TYR A 34 -2.24 12.02 -4.81
CA TYR A 34 -3.01 11.32 -5.86
C TYR A 34 -3.05 12.10 -7.19
N ARG A 35 -1.93 12.74 -7.56
CA ARG A 35 -1.81 13.56 -8.78
C ARG A 35 -1.80 12.73 -10.06
N THR A 36 -1.30 11.50 -9.96
CA THR A 36 -1.10 10.57 -11.09
C THR A 36 -1.83 9.25 -10.91
N LEU A 37 -2.06 8.83 -9.66
CA LEU A 37 -2.75 7.59 -9.35
C LEU A 37 -4.26 7.83 -9.24
N GLY A 38 -5.01 7.27 -10.19
CA GLY A 38 -6.45 7.49 -10.26
C GLY A 38 -7.17 6.41 -11.07
N LEU A 39 -8.45 6.66 -11.34
CA LEU A 39 -9.29 5.73 -12.09
C LEU A 39 -8.73 5.54 -13.51
N GLY A 40 -8.62 4.29 -13.93
CA GLY A 40 -8.11 3.90 -15.25
C GLY A 40 -6.58 3.82 -15.34
N THR A 41 -5.83 4.16 -14.29
CA THR A 41 -4.37 3.96 -14.26
C THR A 41 -4.07 2.48 -14.51
N ARG A 42 -3.26 2.20 -15.55
CA ARG A 42 -2.77 0.86 -15.86
C ARG A 42 -1.70 0.46 -14.85
N ILE A 43 -1.81 -0.75 -14.32
CA ILE A 43 -0.92 -1.25 -13.28
C ILE A 43 -0.40 -2.63 -13.63
N PHE A 44 0.73 -2.99 -13.03
CA PHE A 44 1.17 -4.37 -12.93
C PHE A 44 0.38 -5.04 -11.81
N LEU A 45 -0.33 -6.12 -12.13
CA LEU A 45 -1.15 -6.87 -11.17
C LEU A 45 -0.96 -8.37 -11.41
N GLY A 46 -0.30 -9.06 -10.48
CA GLY A 46 -0.12 -10.51 -10.52
C GLY A 46 0.64 -11.02 -11.76
N GLY A 47 1.51 -10.22 -12.37
CA GLY A 47 2.20 -10.60 -13.61
C GLY A 47 1.48 -10.20 -14.90
N ALA A 48 0.28 -9.63 -14.80
CA ALA A 48 -0.53 -9.16 -15.93
C ALA A 48 -0.81 -7.66 -15.84
N GLN A 49 -1.49 -7.12 -16.85
CA GLN A 49 -2.04 -5.77 -16.79
C GLN A 49 -3.32 -5.75 -15.95
N GLY A 50 -3.37 -4.86 -14.97
CA GLY A 50 -4.58 -4.51 -14.24
C GLY A 50 -4.88 -3.02 -14.36
N TYR A 51 -5.91 -2.59 -13.64
CA TYR A 51 -6.35 -1.19 -13.58
C TYR A 51 -6.72 -0.80 -12.16
N VAL A 52 -6.47 0.44 -11.80
CA VAL A 52 -7.15 1.10 -10.69
C VAL A 52 -8.57 1.42 -11.14
N ILE A 53 -9.56 0.94 -10.40
CA ILE A 53 -10.98 1.12 -10.74
C ILE A 53 -11.73 2.03 -9.77
N TRP A 54 -11.24 2.16 -8.53
CA TRP A 54 -11.86 3.00 -7.52
C TRP A 54 -10.94 3.20 -6.31
N HIS A 55 -11.40 3.92 -5.29
CA HIS A 55 -10.79 3.88 -3.97
C HIS A 55 -11.11 2.55 -3.25
N GLY A 56 -10.17 2.09 -2.42
CA GLY A 56 -10.35 0.90 -1.60
C GLY A 56 -11.21 1.15 -0.36
N SER A 57 -11.37 0.11 0.46
CA SER A 57 -11.95 0.27 1.79
C SER A 57 -11.05 1.14 2.68
N GLN A 58 -11.65 1.84 3.65
CA GLN A 58 -10.92 2.73 4.59
C GLN A 58 -10.16 3.88 3.91
N HIS A 59 -10.50 4.23 2.66
CA HIS A 59 -9.91 5.37 1.97
C HIS A 59 -10.31 6.68 2.67
N LYS A 60 -9.31 7.41 3.18
CA LYS A 60 -9.45 8.70 3.86
C LYS A 60 -8.32 9.63 3.39
N PRO A 61 -8.51 10.37 2.29
CA PRO A 61 -7.44 11.19 1.70
C PRO A 61 -7.12 12.44 2.55
N ASP A 62 -8.13 12.91 3.29
CA ASP A 62 -8.11 14.10 4.14
C ASP A 62 -7.49 13.80 5.52
N VAL A 63 -6.19 13.52 5.53
CA VAL A 63 -5.39 13.41 6.75
C VAL A 63 -4.29 14.45 6.77
N SER A 64 -3.84 14.81 7.97
CA SER A 64 -2.68 15.68 8.14
C SER A 64 -1.43 15.06 7.54
N ARG A 65 -0.62 15.88 6.86
CA ARG A 65 0.60 15.46 6.15
C ARG A 65 1.83 16.14 6.74
N LEU A 66 2.99 15.55 6.52
CA LEU A 66 4.28 16.18 6.76
C LEU A 66 4.58 17.22 5.66
N PRO A 67 5.59 18.11 5.86
CA PRO A 67 5.98 19.07 4.83
C PRO A 67 6.35 18.44 3.48
N ASN A 68 6.86 17.20 3.47
CA ASN A 68 7.16 16.42 2.26
C ASN A 68 5.93 15.69 1.67
N GLY A 69 4.74 15.89 2.23
CA GLY A 69 3.48 15.31 1.74
C GLY A 69 3.13 13.93 2.31
N VAL A 70 4.08 13.24 2.96
CA VAL A 70 3.85 11.94 3.57
C VAL A 70 2.71 12.03 4.61
N PRO A 71 1.68 11.18 4.53
CA PRO A 71 0.57 11.21 5.46
C PRO A 71 1.00 10.79 6.87
N ARG A 72 0.52 11.51 7.90
CA ARG A 72 0.81 11.20 9.31
C ARG A 72 -0.07 10.10 9.89
N ALA A 73 -1.00 9.55 9.11
CA ALA A 73 -1.97 8.52 9.49
C ALA A 73 -2.34 7.70 8.24
N PRO A 74 -3.02 6.54 8.38
CA PRO A 74 -3.58 5.82 7.24
C PRO A 74 -4.44 6.74 6.36
N ALA A 75 -4.16 6.78 5.07
CA ALA A 75 -4.73 7.75 4.13
C ALA A 75 -5.42 7.09 2.94
N GLY A 76 -4.67 6.82 1.87
CA GLY A 76 -5.22 6.30 0.63
C GLY A 76 -5.21 4.79 0.59
N THR A 77 -6.27 4.21 0.03
CA THR A 77 -6.31 2.83 -0.44
C THR A 77 -6.86 2.79 -1.87
N LEU A 78 -6.49 1.78 -2.64
CA LEU A 78 -6.92 1.60 -4.02
C LEU A 78 -7.76 0.33 -4.16
N MET A 79 -8.75 0.38 -5.03
CA MET A 79 -9.44 -0.79 -5.56
C MET A 79 -8.90 -1.06 -6.97
N VAL A 80 -8.48 -2.29 -7.19
CA VAL A 80 -7.85 -2.71 -8.45
C VAL A 80 -8.58 -3.91 -9.06
N MET A 81 -8.52 -4.01 -10.38
CA MET A 81 -9.13 -5.10 -11.15
C MET A 81 -8.17 -5.59 -12.24
N GLY A 82 -8.17 -6.89 -12.50
CA GLY A 82 -7.43 -7.51 -13.59
C GLY A 82 -7.94 -8.91 -13.89
N ASP A 83 -7.56 -9.46 -15.04
CA ASP A 83 -7.92 -10.82 -15.44
C ASP A 83 -6.93 -11.82 -14.84
N MET A 84 -7.43 -12.67 -13.93
CA MET A 84 -6.62 -13.69 -13.27
C MET A 84 -6.12 -14.78 -14.23
N LYS A 85 -6.76 -14.98 -15.38
CA LYS A 85 -6.33 -15.99 -16.39
C LYS A 85 -5.01 -15.61 -17.06
N GLU A 86 -4.72 -14.31 -17.12
CA GLU A 86 -3.48 -13.77 -17.70
C GLU A 86 -2.36 -13.64 -16.66
N MET A 87 -2.67 -13.82 -15.37
CA MET A 87 -1.70 -13.67 -14.28
C MET A 87 -0.73 -14.84 -14.20
N ASN A 88 0.47 -14.56 -13.67
CA ASN A 88 1.54 -15.54 -13.55
C ASN A 88 1.63 -16.06 -12.10
N PRO A 89 1.67 -17.39 -11.86
CA PRO A 89 1.79 -17.97 -10.53
C PRO A 89 3.03 -17.53 -9.74
N ARG A 90 4.06 -16.98 -10.39
CA ARG A 90 5.19 -16.35 -9.71
C ARG A 90 4.77 -15.15 -8.84
N TRP A 91 3.74 -14.43 -9.25
CA TRP A 91 3.29 -13.17 -8.64
C TRP A 91 1.92 -13.27 -7.96
N LEU A 92 1.23 -14.41 -8.11
CA LEU A 92 -0.06 -14.66 -7.48
C LEU A 92 -0.06 -16.07 -6.89
N ILE A 93 -0.02 -16.15 -5.57
CA ILE A 93 -0.03 -17.43 -4.85
C ILE A 93 -1.00 -17.38 -3.67
N GLY A 94 -1.69 -18.51 -3.44
CA GLY A 94 -2.43 -18.72 -2.20
C GLY A 94 -1.47 -18.90 -1.03
N VAL A 95 -1.74 -18.23 0.09
CA VAL A 95 -0.95 -18.35 1.31
C VAL A 95 -1.88 -18.57 2.52
N SER A 96 -1.34 -19.07 3.62
CA SER A 96 -2.07 -19.21 4.87
C SER A 96 -1.35 -18.40 5.94
N MET A 97 -2.03 -17.39 6.49
CA MET A 97 -1.49 -16.55 7.55
C MET A 97 -2.09 -16.98 8.89
N GLN A 98 -1.23 -17.28 9.87
CA GLN A 98 -1.67 -17.74 11.18
C GLN A 98 -2.62 -16.72 11.83
N GLY A 99 -3.83 -17.14 12.20
CA GLY A 99 -4.85 -16.28 12.79
C GLY A 99 -5.68 -15.45 11.80
N TYR A 100 -5.26 -15.37 10.53
CA TYR A 100 -6.03 -14.72 9.45
C TYR A 100 -6.72 -15.74 8.53
N GLY A 101 -6.07 -16.90 8.32
CA GLY A 101 -6.56 -17.99 7.49
C GLY A 101 -6.08 -17.92 6.04
N CYS A 102 -6.87 -18.52 5.13
CA CYS A 102 -6.60 -18.50 3.69
C CYS A 102 -6.50 -17.07 3.17
N SER A 103 -5.40 -16.76 2.51
CA SER A 103 -5.01 -15.43 2.05
C SER A 103 -4.42 -15.51 0.64
N LEU A 104 -4.24 -14.36 0.00
CA LEU A 104 -3.63 -14.25 -1.32
C LEU A 104 -2.41 -13.33 -1.25
N SER A 105 -1.26 -13.83 -1.70
CA SER A 105 -0.10 -12.98 -2.00
C SER A 105 -0.17 -12.57 -3.46
N LEU A 106 -0.13 -11.26 -3.70
CA LEU A 106 -0.31 -10.65 -5.01
C LEU A 106 0.74 -9.57 -5.24
N GLY A 107 1.52 -9.71 -6.31
CA GLY A 107 2.41 -8.66 -6.79
C GLY A 107 1.62 -7.51 -7.39
N LEU A 108 1.91 -6.29 -6.94
CA LEU A 108 1.28 -5.07 -7.42
C LEU A 108 2.36 -4.02 -7.67
N GLY A 109 2.30 -3.36 -8.82
CA GLY A 109 3.18 -2.26 -9.18
C GLY A 109 2.41 -1.20 -9.93
N ILE A 110 2.62 0.06 -9.60
CA ILE A 110 1.90 1.17 -10.20
C ILE A 110 2.93 2.13 -10.80
N PRO A 111 2.87 2.43 -12.10
CA PRO A 111 3.77 3.40 -12.70
C PRO A 111 3.40 4.81 -12.24
N ILE A 112 4.39 5.58 -11.80
CA ILE A 112 4.25 7.02 -11.55
C ILE A 112 4.96 7.76 -12.70
N PRO A 113 4.22 8.39 -13.62
CA PRO A 113 4.81 9.13 -14.72
C PRO A 113 5.44 10.41 -14.19
N ILE A 114 6.77 10.55 -14.27
CA ILE A 114 7.46 11.77 -13.81
C ILE A 114 7.24 12.89 -14.82
N LEU A 115 6.33 13.82 -14.48
CA LEU A 115 5.92 14.93 -15.34
C LEU A 115 6.60 16.27 -15.01
N ASN A 116 7.11 16.41 -13.78
CA ASN A 116 7.79 17.61 -13.30
C ASN A 116 8.68 17.30 -12.09
N GLU A 117 9.47 18.29 -11.68
CA GLU A 117 10.40 18.23 -10.55
C GLU A 117 9.73 17.99 -9.20
N ASP A 118 8.55 18.58 -8.96
CA ASP A 118 7.80 18.35 -7.72
C ASP A 118 7.40 16.89 -7.57
N LEU A 119 6.91 16.26 -8.65
CA LEU A 119 6.53 14.86 -8.65
C LEU A 119 7.77 13.96 -8.52
N ALA A 120 8.87 14.29 -9.19
CA ALA A 120 10.14 13.58 -9.03
C ALA A 120 10.59 13.58 -7.56
N ALA A 121 10.52 14.73 -6.89
CA ALA A 121 10.87 14.86 -5.48
C ALA A 121 9.93 14.02 -4.58
N GLN A 122 8.64 13.97 -4.88
CA GLN A 122 7.67 13.15 -4.15
C GLN A 122 7.89 11.64 -4.29
N THR A 123 8.48 11.19 -5.40
CA THR A 123 8.83 9.77 -5.59
C THR A 123 10.12 9.32 -4.88
N GLY A 124 10.78 10.23 -4.15
CA GLY A 124 12.05 9.99 -3.47
C GLY A 124 11.94 9.83 -1.95
N VAL A 125 10.74 9.56 -1.42
CA VAL A 125 10.51 9.44 0.05
C VAL A 125 11.30 8.27 0.62
N ALA A 126 12.23 8.56 1.53
CA ALA A 126 13.00 7.54 2.23
C ALA A 126 12.23 6.95 3.43
N ASP A 127 12.59 5.75 3.89
CA ASP A 127 11.93 5.11 5.03
C ASP A 127 12.07 5.95 6.32
N GLU A 128 13.16 6.69 6.49
CA GLU A 128 13.39 7.59 7.64
C GLU A 128 12.44 8.80 7.66
N GLU A 129 11.84 9.13 6.52
CA GLU A 129 10.87 10.23 6.40
C GLU A 129 9.43 9.78 6.63
N ILE A 130 9.19 8.47 6.74
CA ILE A 130 7.87 7.88 6.94
C ILE A 130 7.59 7.77 8.44
N VAL A 131 6.47 8.35 8.87
CA VAL A 131 6.02 8.30 10.26
C VAL A 131 4.72 7.50 10.39
N THR A 132 4.54 6.87 11.56
CA THR A 132 3.29 6.20 11.92
C THR A 132 2.85 6.60 13.32
N GLN A 133 1.55 6.53 13.59
CA GLN A 133 0.98 6.72 14.91
C GLN A 133 1.09 5.41 15.71
N VAL A 134 1.31 5.53 17.02
CA VAL A 134 1.37 4.42 17.99
C VAL A 134 0.38 4.71 19.11
#